data_AF-A0A9W7HLH4-F1
#
_entry.id   AF-A0A9W7HLH4-F1
#
_cell.length_a   1.000
_cell.length_b   1.000
_cell.length_c   1.000
_cell.angle_alpha   90.00
_cell.angle_beta   90.00
_cell.angle_gamma   90.00
#
_symmetry.space_group_name_H-M   'P 1'
#
loop_
_entity.id
_entity.type
_entity.pdbx_description
1 polymer ?
#
loop_
_entity_poly.entity_id
_entity_poly.type
_entity_poly.pdbx_seq_one_letter_code
_entity_poly.pdbx_strand_id
1 'polypeptide(L)'
;MPWGKLEVWRERGIRDSICCRFHLLSEAQDGAEILVSEILINAEKGGEFFIDTDRQLRQGPTPIPSPQSSGDFSALSPIAGGFVMSCRVQGEGKSSKPLVQLAMRHVTCVEDAAIFMALAAAVDLSIEACKPFRRKMRIGSRHSL
;
A
#
# COMPACT_ATOMS: atom_id res chain seq x y z
N MET A 1 -12.95 -14.79 6.54
CA MET A 1 -12.22 -14.42 5.30
C MET A 1 -11.35 -13.23 5.62
N PRO A 2 -10.04 -13.24 5.34
CA PRO A 2 -9.19 -12.10 5.67
C PRO A 2 -9.61 -10.88 4.84
N TRP A 3 -9.72 -9.72 5.48
CA TRP A 3 -10.06 -8.47 4.80
C TRP A 3 -8.83 -7.57 4.70
N GLY A 4 -8.73 -6.82 3.60
CA GLY A 4 -7.73 -5.77 3.44
C GLY A 4 -8.31 -4.41 3.78
N LYS A 5 -7.58 -3.60 4.56
CA LYS A 5 -7.96 -2.24 4.93
C LYS A 5 -6.92 -1.26 4.39
N LEU A 6 -7.32 -0.46 3.40
CA LEU A 6 -6.50 0.63 2.85
C LEU A 6 -7.01 1.96 3.42
N GLU A 7 -6.14 2.66 4.15
CA GLU A 7 -6.37 4.02 4.61
C GLU A 7 -5.50 4.96 3.77
N VAL A 8 -6.12 6.04 3.28
CA VAL A 8 -5.42 7.03 2.45
C VAL A 8 -5.80 8.44 2.87
N TRP A 9 -4.81 9.28 3.08
CA TRP A 9 -5.01 10.69 3.43
C TRP A 9 -3.93 11.58 2.82
N ARG A 10 -4.24 12.88 2.72
CA ARG A 10 -3.33 13.90 2.22
C ARG A 10 -2.59 14.56 3.38
N GLU A 11 -1.27 14.44 3.38
CA GLU A 11 -0.39 15.19 4.26
C GLU A 11 0.02 16.49 3.58
N ARG A 12 -0.23 17.60 4.26
CA ARG A 12 0.13 18.95 3.78
C ARG A 12 1.47 19.37 4.35
N GLY A 13 2.34 19.90 3.50
CA GLY A 13 3.66 20.37 3.90
C GLY A 13 4.27 21.26 2.82
N ILE A 14 5.60 21.38 2.81
CA ILE A 14 6.33 22.07 1.72
C ILE A 14 6.01 21.43 0.36
N ARG A 15 5.78 20.12 0.36
CA ARG A 15 5.21 19.37 -0.76
C ARG A 15 4.10 18.49 -0.24
N ASP A 16 2.95 18.56 -0.87
CA ASP A 16 1.83 17.70 -0.54
C ASP A 16 2.14 16.25 -0.92
N SER A 17 1.77 15.33 -0.04
CA SER A 17 1.94 13.89 -0.23
C SER A 17 0.66 13.15 0.15
N ILE A 18 0.46 11.99 -0.45
CA ILE A 18 -0.63 11.06 -0.17
C ILE A 18 -0.02 9.91 0.62
N CYS A 19 -0.40 9.76 1.88
CA CYS A 19 0.01 8.63 2.70
C CYS A 19 -0.96 7.48 2.44
N CYS A 20 -0.42 6.31 2.06
CA CYS A 20 -1.17 5.08 1.85
C CYS A 20 -0.73 4.07 2.90
N ARG A 21 -1.69 3.59 3.69
CA ARG A 21 -1.46 2.62 4.76
C ARG A 21 -2.36 1.41 4.58
N PHE A 22 -1.77 0.23 4.40
CA PHE A 22 -2.48 -1.01 4.13
C PHE A 22 -2.28 -2.01 5.26
N HIS A 23 -3.39 -2.49 5.82
CA HIS A 23 -3.43 -3.54 6.83
C HIS A 23 -4.14 -4.78 6.32
N LEU A 24 -3.68 -5.95 6.77
CA LEU A 24 -4.38 -7.21 6.60
C LEU A 24 -4.98 -7.63 7.94
N LEU A 25 -6.29 -7.92 7.92
CA LEU A 25 -7.05 -8.33 9.08
C LEU A 25 -7.19 -9.86 9.05
N SER A 26 -6.71 -10.53 10.09
CA SER A 26 -6.88 -11.98 10.26
C SER A 26 -7.96 -12.29 11.31
N GLU A 27 -8.95 -13.08 10.91
CA GLU A 27 -10.02 -13.55 11.80
C GLU A 27 -9.54 -14.63 12.78
N ALA A 28 -8.40 -15.28 12.50
CA ALA A 28 -7.89 -16.42 13.26
C ALA A 28 -7.17 -16.04 14.56
N GLN A 29 -6.83 -14.77 14.76
CA GLN A 29 -6.06 -14.30 15.91
C GLN A 29 -6.63 -12.98 16.42
N ASP A 30 -7.73 -13.04 17.16
CA ASP A 30 -8.32 -11.95 17.96
C ASP A 30 -8.50 -10.59 17.22
N GLY A 31 -8.72 -10.63 15.91
CA GLY A 31 -8.87 -9.42 15.09
C GLY A 31 -7.60 -8.60 14.92
N ALA A 32 -6.41 -9.19 15.09
CA ALA A 32 -5.14 -8.49 14.94
C ALA A 32 -5.00 -7.87 13.52
N GLU A 33 -4.84 -6.53 13.47
CA GLU A 33 -4.48 -5.82 12.24
C GLU A 33 -2.96 -5.93 12.05
N ILE A 34 -2.52 -6.49 10.92
CA ILE A 34 -1.10 -6.55 10.58
C ILE A 34 -0.81 -5.44 9.58
N LEU A 35 0.09 -4.52 9.92
CA LEU A 35 0.58 -3.50 8.98
C LEU A 35 1.41 -4.19 7.88
N VAL A 36 0.97 -4.01 6.64
CA VAL A 36 1.59 -4.62 5.47
C VAL A 36 2.42 -3.60 4.69
N SER A 37 1.93 -2.37 4.58
CA SER A 37 2.63 -1.31 3.86
C SER A 37 2.22 0.08 4.37
N GLU A 38 3.18 0.98 4.47
CA GLU A 38 2.97 2.40 4.75
C GLU A 38 3.94 3.21 3.90
N ILE A 39 3.40 4.03 2.99
CA ILE A 39 4.19 4.75 1.98
C ILE A 39 3.63 6.16 1.77
N LEU A 40 4.54 7.11 1.62
CA LEU A 40 4.25 8.49 1.23
C LEU A 40 4.49 8.68 -0.27
N ILE A 41 3.41 8.94 -1.01
CA ILE A 41 3.43 9.19 -2.45
C ILE A 41 3.38 10.70 -2.68
N ASN A 42 4.27 11.25 -3.50
CA ASN A 42 4.20 12.67 -3.80
C ASN A 42 2.94 13.00 -4.61
N ALA A 43 2.15 13.97 -4.18
CA ALA A 43 0.85 14.25 -4.81
C ALA A 43 1.00 14.71 -6.28
N GLU A 44 2.00 15.53 -6.59
CA GLU A 44 2.18 16.09 -7.96
C GLU A 44 2.95 15.15 -8.89
N LYS A 45 3.94 14.43 -8.35
CA LYS A 45 4.83 13.58 -9.13
C LYS A 45 4.30 12.16 -9.25
N GLY A 46 3.51 11.70 -8.29
CA GLY A 46 3.18 10.30 -8.11
C GLY A 46 4.28 9.56 -7.37
N GLY A 47 4.28 8.24 -7.47
CA GLY A 47 5.22 7.40 -6.75
C GLY A 47 4.91 5.92 -6.93
N GLU A 48 5.53 5.11 -6.09
CA GLU A 48 5.37 3.66 -6.10
C GLU A 48 4.83 3.21 -4.75
N PHE A 49 3.73 2.47 -4.78
CA PHE A 49 3.25 1.70 -3.64
C PHE A 49 3.74 0.26 -3.79
N PHE A 50 4.16 -0.38 -2.71
CA PHE A 50 4.59 -1.78 -2.76
C PHE A 50 4.27 -2.52 -1.47
N ILE A 51 4.18 -3.83 -1.58
CA ILE A 51 4.02 -4.75 -0.47
C ILE A 51 5.21 -5.70 -0.46
N ASP A 52 5.87 -5.77 0.68
CA ASP A 52 7.00 -6.65 0.92
C ASP A 52 6.87 -7.27 2.31
N THR A 53 6.83 -8.60 2.35
CA THR A 53 6.66 -9.38 3.59
C THR A 53 7.96 -9.53 4.38
N ASP A 54 9.14 -9.23 3.79
CA ASP A 54 10.41 -9.21 4.53
C ASP A 54 10.45 -8.12 5.60
N ARG A 55 9.70 -7.03 5.39
CA ARG A 55 9.59 -5.95 6.39
C ARG A 55 8.94 -6.41 7.68
N GLN A 56 8.07 -7.43 7.61
CA GLN A 56 7.41 -7.99 8.80
C GLN A 56 8.38 -8.80 9.66
N LEU A 57 9.35 -9.50 9.05
CA LEU A 57 10.35 -10.28 9.78
C LEU A 57 11.33 -9.39 10.57
N ARG A 58 11.56 -8.15 10.11
CA ARG A 58 12.42 -7.16 10.79
C ARG A 58 11.78 -6.52 12.03
N GLN A 59 10.47 -6.66 12.21
CA GLN A 59 9.71 -6.09 13.33
C GLN A 59 9.30 -7.15 14.37
N GLY A 60 9.63 -8.43 14.16
CA GLY A 60 9.53 -9.48 15.17
C GLY A 60 10.77 -9.52 16.09
N PRO A 61 10.68 -10.12 17.29
CA PRO A 61 11.83 -10.28 18.18
C PRO A 61 12.91 -11.09 17.45
N THR A 62 14.13 -10.56 17.42
CA THR A 62 15.29 -11.21 16.80
C THR A 62 15.44 -12.63 17.33
N PRO A 63 15.45 -13.69 16.48
CA PRO A 63 15.79 -15.02 16.95
C PRO A 63 17.28 -15.02 17.30
N ILE A 64 17.57 -15.28 18.57
CA ILE A 64 18.94 -15.47 19.08
C ILE A 64 19.57 -16.63 18.27
N PRO A 65 20.75 -16.46 17.66
CA PRO A 65 21.37 -17.53 16.89
C PRO A 65 21.98 -18.56 17.85
N SER A 66 21.28 -19.69 18.04
CA SER A 66 21.88 -20.90 18.63
C SER A 66 22.73 -21.61 17.56
N PRO A 67 23.97 -22.01 17.86
CA PRO A 67 24.82 -22.66 16.86
C PRO A 67 24.58 -24.19 16.86
N GLN A 68 24.81 -24.79 15.68
CA GLN A 68 25.03 -26.22 15.41
C GLN A 68 23.79 -27.13 15.28
N SER A 69 23.53 -27.62 14.07
CA SER A 69 23.79 -29.03 13.68
C SER A 69 22.94 -29.47 12.47
N SER A 70 23.63 -29.91 11.42
CA SER A 70 23.30 -31.02 10.49
C SER A 70 21.86 -31.52 10.36
N GLY A 71 21.31 -31.53 9.13
CA GLY A 71 20.26 -32.48 8.73
C GLY A 71 19.20 -31.90 7.79
N ASP A 72 18.88 -32.66 6.74
CA ASP A 72 18.06 -32.29 5.60
C ASP A 72 16.55 -32.13 5.84
N PHE A 73 15.93 -31.45 4.87
CA PHE A 73 14.53 -31.54 4.43
C PHE A 73 13.40 -31.10 5.40
N SER A 74 12.68 -30.05 4.96
CA SER A 74 11.32 -29.71 5.40
C SER A 74 11.13 -29.28 6.86
N ALA A 75 11.45 -28.02 7.16
CA ALA A 75 10.80 -27.28 8.24
C ALA A 75 10.00 -26.13 7.63
N LEU A 76 8.69 -26.35 7.56
CA LEU A 76 7.66 -25.45 7.06
C LEU A 76 7.64 -24.14 7.87
N SER A 77 8.23 -23.07 7.33
CA SER A 77 7.81 -21.71 7.64
C SER A 77 6.98 -21.22 6.45
N PRO A 78 5.70 -20.82 6.60
CA PRO A 78 4.86 -20.47 5.45
C PRO A 78 5.25 -19.18 4.73
N ILE A 79 6.31 -18.49 5.14
CA ILE A 79 6.62 -17.15 4.64
C ILE A 79 8.13 -17.07 4.44
N ALA A 80 8.61 -17.59 3.30
CA ALA A 80 9.79 -16.99 2.71
C ALA A 80 9.41 -15.55 2.38
N GLY A 81 9.89 -14.61 3.20
CA GLY A 81 9.61 -13.20 3.02
C GLY A 81 10.09 -12.69 1.65
N GLY A 82 9.56 -11.54 1.25
CA GLY A 82 9.99 -10.84 0.06
C GLY A 82 8.87 -10.09 -0.66
N PHE A 83 9.24 -9.61 -1.86
CA PHE A 83 8.40 -8.83 -2.75
C PHE A 83 7.09 -9.55 -3.11
N VAL A 84 5.96 -8.88 -2.89
CA VAL A 84 4.62 -9.35 -3.25
C VAL A 84 4.10 -8.59 -4.47
N MET A 85 4.04 -7.26 -4.35
CA MET A 85 3.59 -6.39 -5.43
C MET A 85 4.25 -5.02 -5.38
N SER A 86 4.32 -4.33 -6.52
CA SER A 86 4.38 -2.88 -6.57
C SER A 86 3.38 -2.34 -7.59
N CYS A 87 2.90 -1.12 -7.36
CA CYS A 87 2.20 -0.35 -8.36
C CYS A 87 2.77 1.07 -8.43
N ARG A 88 3.08 1.51 -9.65
CA ARG A 88 3.48 2.89 -9.91
C ARG A 88 2.26 3.70 -10.31
N VAL A 89 2.02 4.78 -9.58
CA VAL A 89 0.90 5.70 -9.80
C VAL A 89 1.41 7.07 -10.23
N GLN A 90 0.61 7.75 -11.04
CA GLN A 90 0.92 9.08 -11.51
C GLN A 90 0.38 10.14 -10.57
N GLY A 91 1.05 11.30 -10.53
CA GLY A 91 0.57 12.42 -9.72
C GLY A 91 -0.67 13.11 -10.28
N GLU A 92 -1.26 13.96 -9.46
CA GLU A 92 -2.49 14.71 -9.71
C GLU A 92 -2.52 15.35 -11.11
N GLY A 93 -3.63 15.17 -11.83
CA GLY A 93 -3.87 15.83 -13.13
C GLY A 93 -3.14 15.20 -14.32
N LYS A 94 -2.44 14.08 -14.12
CA LYS A 94 -1.88 13.26 -15.21
C LYS A 94 -2.84 12.13 -15.58
N SER A 95 -2.68 11.56 -16.77
CA SER A 95 -3.47 10.38 -17.16
C SER A 95 -3.11 9.18 -16.27
N SER A 96 -4.10 8.59 -15.60
CA SER A 96 -3.93 7.36 -14.83
C SER A 96 -3.52 6.21 -15.73
N LYS A 97 -2.35 5.63 -15.44
CA LYS A 97 -1.80 4.44 -16.11
C LYS A 97 -1.03 3.63 -15.07
N PRO A 98 -1.72 3.03 -14.08
CA PRO A 98 -1.04 2.28 -13.05
C PRO A 98 -0.31 1.09 -13.67
N LEU A 99 0.99 0.99 -13.42
CA LEU A 99 1.81 -0.16 -13.81
C LEU A 99 1.98 -1.05 -12.60
N VAL A 100 1.57 -2.31 -12.71
CA VAL A 100 1.56 -3.27 -11.60
C VAL A 100 2.58 -4.38 -11.85
N GLN A 101 3.41 -4.66 -10.86
CA GLN A 101 4.34 -5.78 -10.83
C GLN A 101 3.92 -6.73 -9.72
N LEU A 102 3.84 -8.02 -10.01
CA LEU A 102 3.42 -9.07 -9.07
C LEU A 102 4.47 -10.18 -9.02
N ALA A 103 4.75 -10.69 -7.84
CA ALA A 103 5.51 -11.92 -7.71
C ALA A 103 4.59 -13.13 -7.95
N MET A 104 4.87 -13.90 -9.00
CA MET A 104 4.08 -15.07 -9.40
C MET A 104 3.94 -16.12 -8.31
N ARG A 105 4.86 -16.19 -7.35
CA ARG A 105 4.77 -17.09 -6.19
C ARG A 105 3.53 -16.83 -5.31
N HIS A 106 2.95 -15.64 -5.39
CA HIS A 106 1.74 -15.23 -4.66
C HIS A 106 0.47 -15.27 -5.51
N VAL A 107 0.54 -15.75 -6.76
CA VAL A 107 -0.59 -15.80 -7.69
C VAL A 107 -0.83 -17.25 -8.10
N THR A 108 -1.87 -17.87 -7.53
CA THR A 108 -2.26 -19.25 -7.84
C THR A 108 -3.45 -19.31 -8.80
N CYS A 109 -4.26 -18.25 -8.83
CA CYS A 109 -5.40 -18.11 -9.72
C CYS A 109 -5.59 -16.65 -10.19
N VAL A 110 -6.60 -16.43 -11.04
CA VAL A 110 -6.90 -15.09 -11.59
C VAL A 110 -7.42 -14.17 -10.49
N GLU A 111 -8.15 -14.72 -9.53
CA GLU A 111 -8.72 -14.00 -8.39
C GLU A 111 -7.62 -13.39 -7.51
N ASP A 112 -6.53 -14.13 -7.27
CA ASP A 112 -5.37 -13.64 -6.51
C ASP A 112 -4.79 -12.38 -7.18
N ALA A 113 -4.59 -12.43 -8.50
CA ALA A 113 -4.11 -11.27 -9.25
C ALA A 113 -5.12 -10.11 -9.22
N ALA A 114 -6.42 -10.41 -9.34
CA ALA A 114 -7.48 -9.40 -9.34
C ALA A 114 -7.51 -8.57 -8.05
N ILE A 115 -7.21 -9.18 -6.90
CA ILE A 115 -7.14 -8.48 -5.61
C ILE A 115 -6.02 -7.44 -5.62
N PHE A 116 -4.82 -7.79 -6.08
CA PHE A 116 -3.71 -6.85 -6.17
C PHE A 116 -3.96 -5.75 -7.21
N MET A 117 -4.62 -6.08 -8.33
CA MET A 117 -5.04 -5.10 -9.33
C MET A 117 -6.09 -4.12 -8.77
N ALA A 118 -7.05 -4.62 -8.00
CA ALA A 118 -8.04 -3.77 -7.33
C ALA A 118 -7.38 -2.84 -6.30
N LEU A 119 -6.41 -3.34 -5.54
CA LEU A 119 -5.63 -2.52 -4.61
C LEU A 119 -4.85 -1.43 -5.35
N ALA A 120 -4.17 -1.78 -6.45
CA ALA A 120 -3.44 -0.81 -7.26
C ALA A 120 -4.35 0.28 -7.83
N ALA A 121 -5.54 -0.09 -8.32
CA ALA A 121 -6.54 0.86 -8.79
C ALA A 121 -7.05 1.77 -7.66
N ALA A 122 -7.27 1.23 -6.47
CA ALA A 122 -7.67 2.02 -5.31
C ALA A 122 -6.59 3.06 -4.92
N VAL A 123 -5.31 2.67 -4.92
CA VAL A 123 -4.18 3.59 -4.68
C VAL A 123 -4.12 4.69 -5.74
N ASP A 124 -4.25 4.33 -7.03
CA ASP A 124 -4.24 5.29 -8.15
C ASP A 124 -5.39 6.31 -8.05
N LEU A 125 -6.62 5.82 -7.80
CA LEU A 125 -7.79 6.68 -7.59
C LEU A 125 -7.65 7.59 -6.37
N SER A 126 -6.90 7.15 -5.34
CA SER A 126 -6.72 7.93 -4.13
C SER A 126 -5.88 9.19 -4.35
N ILE A 127 -5.01 9.22 -5.36
CA ILE A 127 -4.29 10.45 -5.75
C ILE A 127 -5.27 11.57 -6.12
N GLU A 128 -6.36 11.22 -6.79
CA GLU A 128 -7.39 12.17 -7.19
C GLU A 128 -8.42 12.40 -6.08
N ALA A 129 -8.80 11.36 -5.34
CA ALA A 129 -9.81 11.43 -4.29
C ALA A 129 -9.35 12.25 -3.07
N CYS A 130 -8.05 12.22 -2.75
CA CYS A 130 -7.50 12.96 -1.61
C CYS A 130 -7.23 14.44 -1.92
N LYS A 131 -7.58 14.95 -3.11
CA LYS A 131 -7.42 16.36 -3.47
C LYS A 131 -8.19 17.27 -2.51
N PRO A 132 -7.60 18.40 -2.09
CA PRO A 132 -8.31 19.35 -1.26
C PRO A 132 -9.47 19.97 -2.04
N PHE A 133 -10.61 20.15 -1.39
CA PHE A 133 -11.74 20.86 -1.96
C PHE A 133 -11.30 22.26 -2.40
N ARG A 134 -11.22 22.48 -3.72
CA ARG A 134 -11.00 23.82 -4.27
C ARG A 134 -12.29 24.61 -4.11
N ARG A 135 -12.45 25.30 -2.97
CA ARG A 135 -13.47 26.35 -2.85
C ARG A 135 -13.11 27.47 -3.82
N LYS A 136 -13.65 27.44 -5.04
CA LYS A 136 -13.79 28.65 -5.85
C LYS A 136 -14.81 29.53 -5.13
N MET A 137 -14.35 30.34 -4.18
CA MET A 137 -15.12 31.49 -3.72
C MET A 137 -15.32 32.36 -4.96
N ARG A 138 -16.51 32.30 -5.58
CA ARG A 138 -16.97 33.41 -6.40
C ARG A 138 -17.18 34.57 -5.42
N ILE A 139 -16.11 35.33 -5.19
CA ILE A 139 -16.23 36.68 -4.68
C ILE A 139 -17.04 37.41 -5.75
N GLY A 140 -18.35 37.48 -5.51
CA GLY A 140 -19.23 38.35 -6.26
C GLY A 140 -18.75 39.77 -5.99
N SER A 141 -18.26 40.43 -7.04
CA SER A 141 -18.07 41.87 -7.02
C SER A 141 -19.39 42.51 -6.62
N ARG A 142 -19.50 42.97 -5.38
CA ARG A 142 -20.50 43.97 -5.01
C ARG A 142 -19.93 45.31 -5.44
N HIS A 143 -20.17 45.66 -6.71
CA HIS A 143 -20.26 47.06 -7.08
C HIS A 143 -21.54 47.60 -6.44
N SER A 144 -21.39 48.36 -5.37
CA SER A 144 -22.42 49.30 -4.92
C SER A 144 -21.94 50.69 -5.30
N LEU A 145 -22.64 51.27 -6.29
CA LEU A 145 -22.68 52.70 -6.59
C LEU A 145 -23.29 53.48 -5.42
#